data_AF-A0A6G2VDP0-F1
#
_entry.id   AF-A0A6G2VDP0-F1
#
_cell.length_a   1.000
_cell.length_b   1.000
_cell.length_c   1.000
_cell.angle_alpha   90.00
_cell.angle_beta   90.00
_cell.angle_gamma   90.00
#
_symmetry.space_group_name_H-M   'P 1'
#
loop_
_entity.id
_entity.type
_entity.pdbx_description
1 polymer ?
#
loop_
_entity_poly.entity_id
_entity_poly.type
_entity_poly.pdbx_seq_one_letter_code
_entity_poly.pdbx_strand_id
1 'polypeptide(L)' 'RKAINDAADLLNNVTAARARAYGYTFGDVRTTFTGHELCSGDAWLHSVDWLNIGNSYHPKAAGQSGGYLP' A
#
# COMPACT_ATOMS: atom_id res chain seq x y z
N ARG A 1 1.10 -14.50 -2.68
CA ARG A 1 1.41 -13.30 -1.87
C ARG A 1 2.87 -12.88 -2.05
N LYS A 2 3.87 -13.73 -1.76
CA LYS A 2 5.30 -13.36 -1.83
C LYS A 2 5.70 -12.54 -3.07
N ALA A 3 5.45 -13.03 -4.29
CA ALA A 3 5.85 -12.32 -5.50
C ALA A 3 5.23 -10.91 -5.65
N ILE A 4 3.97 -10.73 -5.26
CA ILE A 4 3.29 -9.42 -5.30
C ILE A 4 3.87 -8.50 -4.23
N ASN A 5 4.15 -9.03 -3.04
CA ASN A 5 4.80 -8.25 -1.97
C ASN A 5 6.22 -7.84 -2.37
N ASP A 6 7.03 -8.76 -2.92
CA ASP A 6 8.38 -8.47 -3.40
C ASP A 6 8.35 -7.38 -4.50
N ALA A 7 7.34 -7.41 -5.38
CA ALA A 7 7.16 -6.38 -6.41
C ALA A 7 6.80 -5.01 -5.81
N ALA A 8 5.92 -4.97 -4.80
CA ALA A 8 5.59 -3.74 -4.06
C ALA A 8 6.82 -3.19 -3.32
N ASP A 9 7.64 -4.06 -2.72
CA ASP A 9 8.89 -3.67 -2.07
C ASP A 9 9.89 -3.07 -3.05
N LEU A 10 10.07 -3.70 -4.21
CA LEU A 10 10.93 -3.18 -5.27
C LEU A 10 10.46 -1.80 -5.73
N LEU A 11 9.17 -1.64 -6.01
CA LEU A 11 8.58 -0.36 -6.45
C LEU A 11 8.79 0.75 -5.42
N ASN A 12 8.53 0.47 -4.13
CA ASN A 12 8.74 1.43 -3.06
C ASN A 12 10.21 1.81 -2.92
N ASN A 13 11.13 0.84 -2.98
CA ASN A 13 12.56 1.10 -2.85
C ASN A 13 13.08 1.99 -4.01
N VAL A 14 12.65 1.71 -5.24
CA VAL A 14 13.01 2.52 -6.43
C VAL A 14 12.42 3.92 -6.33
N THR A 15 11.16 4.05 -5.92
CA THR A 15 10.48 5.35 -5.76
C THR A 15 11.11 6.19 -4.66
N ALA A 16 11.41 5.59 -3.51
CA ALA A 16 12.10 6.24 -2.40
C ALA A 16 13.50 6.73 -2.81
N ALA A 17 14.26 5.90 -3.54
CA ALA A 17 15.56 6.29 -4.07
C ALA A 17 15.45 7.49 -5.02
N ARG A 18 14.44 7.49 -5.90
CA ARG A 18 14.19 8.60 -6.82
C ARG A 18 13.76 9.88 -6.09
N ALA A 19 12.89 9.79 -5.09
CA ALA A 19 12.47 10.92 -4.28
C ALA A 19 13.68 11.56 -3.56
N ARG A 20 14.49 10.74 -2.88
CA ARG A 20 15.71 11.20 -2.19
C ARG A 20 16.71 11.88 -3.12
N ALA A 21 16.86 11.41 -4.35
CA ALA A 21 17.77 12.01 -5.34
C ALA A 21 17.38 13.46 -5.73
N TYR A 22 16.14 13.87 -5.49
CA TYR A 22 15.63 15.21 -5.77
C TYR A 22 15.26 15.98 -4.51
N GLY A 23 15.70 15.51 -3.34
CA GLY A 23 15.42 16.16 -2.05
C GLY A 23 13.95 16.07 -1.61
N TYR A 24 13.16 15.15 -2.17
CA TYR A 24 11.79 14.91 -1.75
C TYR A 24 11.71 13.87 -0.64
N THR A 25 10.67 14.01 0.19
CA THR A 25 10.29 13.00 1.20
C THR A 25 9.46 11.92 0.54
N PHE A 26 9.77 10.66 0.85
CA PHE A 26 8.94 9.50 0.49
C PHE A 26 8.15 9.03 1.71
N GLY A 27 6.82 9.02 1.60
CA GLY A 27 5.95 8.46 2.62
C GLY A 27 5.80 6.95 2.44
N ASP A 28 6.58 6.17 3.20
CA ASP A 28 6.48 4.71 3.16
C ASP A 28 5.28 4.21 3.99
N VAL A 29 4.23 3.79 3.28
CA VAL A 29 3.00 3.29 3.91
C VAL A 29 3.08 1.83 4.33
N ARG A 30 4.16 1.09 4.02
CA ARG A 30 4.27 -0.33 4.40
C ARG A 30 4.19 -0.50 5.91
N THR A 31 4.81 0.41 6.66
CA THR A 31 4.83 0.37 8.13
C THR A 31 3.43 0.56 8.70
N THR A 32 2.64 1.51 8.18
CA THR A 32 1.26 1.77 8.65
C THR A 32 0.28 0.68 8.21
N PHE A 33 0.50 0.08 7.04
CA PHE A 33 -0.33 -1.03 6.54
C PHE A 33 0.07 -2.40 7.11
N THR A 34 1.15 -2.51 7.88
CA THR A 34 1.57 -3.78 8.48
C THR A 34 0.50 -4.27 9.47
N GLY A 35 -0.03 -5.48 9.24
CA GLY A 35 -1.18 -6.02 9.99
C GLY A 35 -2.55 -5.66 9.41
N HIS A 36 -2.60 -4.84 8.36
CA HIS A 36 -3.81 -4.44 7.65
C HIS A 36 -3.79 -4.85 6.17
N GLU A 37 -2.93 -5.79 5.79
CA GLU A 37 -2.86 -6.32 4.43
C GLU A 37 -4.00 -7.30 4.13
N LEU A 38 -4.14 -7.68 2.86
CA LEU A 38 -4.99 -8.80 2.50
C LEU A 38 -4.54 -10.07 3.26
N CYS A 39 -5.53 -10.81 3.79
CA CYS A 39 -5.36 -11.97 4.68
C CYS A 39 -4.97 -11.65 6.14
N SER A 40 -4.89 -10.39 6.58
CA SER A 40 -4.52 -10.07 7.97
C SER A 40 -5.64 -10.27 9.01
N GLY A 41 -6.90 -10.37 8.57
CA GLY A 41 -8.08 -10.36 9.44
C GLY A 41 -8.63 -8.95 9.71
N ASP A 42 -7.82 -7.91 9.49
CA ASP A 42 -8.20 -6.49 9.58
C ASP A 42 -7.74 -5.70 8.34
N ALA A 43 -8.12 -6.21 7.16
CA ALA A 43 -7.60 -5.71 5.90
C ALA A 43 -8.12 -4.29 5.59
N TRP A 44 -7.20 -3.37 5.32
CA TRP A 44 -7.47 -2.02 4.80
C TRP A 44 -7.48 -1.94 3.28
N LEU A 45 -7.24 -3.06 2.59
CA LEU A 45 -7.34 -3.17 1.14
C LEU A 45 -8.61 -3.92 0.74
N HIS A 46 -9.20 -3.52 -0.39
CA HIS A 46 -10.17 -4.36 -1.09
C HIS A 46 -9.45 -5.57 -1.69
N SER A 47 -10.04 -6.76 -1.54
CA SER A 47 -9.64 -7.93 -2.35
C SER A 47 -10.10 -7.72 -3.80
N VAL A 48 -10.04 -8.75 -4.64
CA VAL A 48 -10.72 -8.73 -5.94
C VAL A 48 -12.21 -8.47 -5.70
N ASP A 49 -12.68 -7.34 -6.20
CA ASP A 49 -14.07 -6.90 -6.13
C ASP A 49 -14.70 -7.06 -7.51
N TRP A 50 -15.48 -8.12 -7.68
CA TRP A 50 -16.14 -8.46 -8.95
C TRP A 50 -17.28 -7.51 -9.32
N LEU A 51 -17.85 -6.81 -8.32
CA LEU A 51 -18.95 -5.86 -8.52
C LEU A 51 -18.43 -4.44 -8.78
N ASN A 52 -17.21 -4.16 -8.34
CA ASN A 52 -16.50 -2.91 -8.62
C ASN A 52 -15.01 -3.16 -8.85
N ILE A 53 -14.67 -3.59 -10.06
CA ILE A 53 -13.30 -3.94 -10.45
C ILE A 53 -12.31 -2.79 -10.19
N GLY A 54 -12.76 -1.54 -10.35
CA GLY A 54 -11.94 -0.34 -10.13
C GLY A 54 -11.43 -0.21 -8.69
N ASN A 55 -12.14 -0.77 -7.72
CA ASN A 55 -11.72 -0.77 -6.31
C ASN A 55 -10.79 -1.92 -5.95
N SER A 56 -10.59 -2.91 -6.82
CA SER A 56 -9.74 -4.06 -6.51
C SER A 56 -8.34 -3.61 -6.12
N TYR A 57 -7.83 -4.12 -5.00
CA TYR A 57 -6.52 -3.78 -4.42
C TYR A 57 -6.31 -2.31 -4.03
N HIS A 58 -7.37 -1.49 -4.02
CA HIS A 58 -7.29 -0.12 -3.52
C HIS A 58 -7.54 -0.07 -1.99
N PRO A 59 -7.10 1.00 -1.31
CA PRO A 59 -7.44 1.25 0.08
C PRO A 59 -8.95 1.42 0.31
N LYS A 60 -9.45 0.84 1.39
CA LYS A 60 -10.74 1.19 2.01
C LYS A 60 -10.64 2.57 2.65
N ALA A 61 -11.77 3.13 3.07
CA ALA A 61 -11.81 4.38 3.83
C ALA A 61 -10.85 4.38 5.04
N ALA A 62 -10.81 3.30 5.82
CA ALA A 62 -9.88 3.15 6.94
C ALA A 62 -8.40 3.20 6.52
N GLY A 63 -8.07 2.56 5.39
CA GLY A 63 -6.71 2.62 4.82
C GLY A 63 -6.35 4.01 4.32
N GLN A 64 -7.31 4.75 3.76
CA GLN A 64 -7.10 6.12 3.31
C GLN A 64 -6.84 7.07 4.49
N SER A 65 -7.68 7.00 5.53
CA SER A 65 -7.59 7.89 6.68
C SER A 65 -6.46 7.53 7.64
N GLY A 66 -6.17 6.24 7.83
CA GLY A 66 -5.16 5.75 8.78
C GLY A 66 -3.79 5.47 8.17
N GLY A 67 -3.70 5.28 6.85
CA GLY A 67 -2.48 4.84 6.18
C GLY A 67 -1.63 5.96 5.55
N TYR A 68 -2.25 7.09 5.17
CA TYR A 68 -1.61 8.14 4.36
C TYR A 68 -1.55 9.52 5.00
N LEU A 69 -2.30 9.74 6.08
CA LEU A 69 -2.31 11.00 6.84
C LEU A 69 -1.71 10.74 8.25
N PRO A 70 -1.08 11.74 8.88
CA PRO A 70 -0.93 11.72 10.33
C PRO A 70 -2.29 11.84 11.02
#